data_AF-H5TSB9-F1
#
_entry.id   AF-H5TSB9-F1
#
_cell.length_a   1.000
_cell.length_b   1.000
_cell.length_c   1.000
_cell.angle_alpha   90.00
_cell.angle_beta   90.00
_cell.angle_gamma   90.00
#
_symmetry.space_group_name_H-M   'P 1'
#
loop_
_entity.id
_entity.type
_entity.pdbx_description
1 polymer ?
#
loop_
_entity_poly.entity_id
_entity_poly.type
_entity_poly.pdbx_seq_one_letter_code
_entity_poly.pdbx_strand_id
1 'polypeptide(L)'
;MQQSTGRAIEALAAIADSAGPRGETLAVCRIVDVGDRQLLDERVFCSERSGTAVADAYEHVADYLTARSAHANLFIQNTVARRWFAAQTHWHLSPAALSDSRMNEVLADAQQTLAAHARTRHAAAKPLRVATDASSRIGSPGAGIAFVTEHGSCRQAYLESVHSINDAELEAIEMALRTLKATKLLIVTDSLVSARWIRGESTPASSRTGRLLTRIHRLAADREVSVEWIKGHAGDPLNETADRLARAARRNADANVSREVQDQIRCSILHDLQAA
;
A
#
# COMPACT_ATOMS: atom_id res chain seq x y z
N MET A 1 53.69 8.76 -22.36
CA MET A 1 52.50 9.22 -21.62
C MET A 1 51.30 8.61 -22.32
N GLN A 2 50.88 7.41 -21.91
CA GLN A 2 49.73 6.72 -22.50
C GLN A 2 48.46 7.47 -22.10
N GLN A 3 47.78 8.07 -23.08
CA GLN A 3 46.40 8.50 -22.91
C GLN A 3 45.56 7.23 -22.76
N SER A 4 45.15 6.89 -21.53
CA SER A 4 44.05 5.96 -21.34
C SER A 4 42.80 6.67 -21.86
N THR A 5 42.40 6.36 -23.08
CA THR A 5 41.08 6.68 -23.61
C THR A 5 40.06 5.97 -22.72
N GLY A 6 39.58 6.67 -21.68
CA GLY A 6 38.53 6.19 -20.80
C GLY A 6 37.31 5.90 -21.67
N ARG A 7 36.95 4.62 -21.80
CA ARG A 7 35.73 4.19 -22.48
C ARG A 7 34.57 4.92 -21.81
N ALA A 8 33.74 5.63 -22.58
CA ALA A 8 32.49 6.16 -22.05
C ALA A 8 31.72 4.97 -21.46
N ILE A 9 31.41 5.03 -20.16
CA ILE A 9 30.72 3.94 -19.46
C ILE A 9 29.30 3.90 -20.02
N GLU A 10 29.01 2.84 -20.78
CA GLU A 10 27.65 2.46 -21.15
C GLU A 10 27.14 1.49 -20.08
N ALA A 11 26.05 1.87 -19.41
CA ALA A 11 25.45 1.09 -18.34
C ALA A 11 24.03 0.64 -18.68
N LEU A 12 23.58 -0.42 -18.00
CA LEU A 12 22.17 -0.76 -17.88
C LEU A 12 21.73 -0.44 -16.46
N ALA A 13 20.60 0.25 -16.33
CA ALA A 13 20.00 0.52 -15.03
C ALA A 13 18.58 -0.05 -14.98
N ALA A 14 18.22 -0.66 -13.86
CA ALA A 14 16.85 -1.06 -13.56
C ALA A 14 16.40 -0.49 -12.23
N ILE A 15 15.15 -0.02 -12.18
CA ILE A 15 14.45 0.36 -10.96
C ILE A 15 13.27 -0.57 -10.78
N ALA A 16 13.31 -1.38 -9.72
CA ALA A 16 12.21 -2.25 -9.30
C ALA A 16 11.53 -1.69 -8.05
N ASP A 17 10.22 -1.90 -7.92
CA ASP A 17 9.43 -1.44 -6.78
C ASP A 17 8.47 -2.52 -6.25
N SER A 18 8.14 -2.44 -4.97
CA SER A 18 7.20 -3.34 -4.31
C SER A 18 6.56 -2.69 -3.08
N ALA A 19 5.46 -3.27 -2.61
CA ALA A 19 4.86 -2.85 -1.34
C ALA A 19 5.64 -3.45 -0.16
N GLY A 20 5.90 -2.62 0.84
CA GLY A 20 6.49 -3.00 2.12
C GLY A 20 5.47 -3.54 3.12
N PRO A 21 5.94 -4.08 4.25
CA PRO A 21 5.10 -4.75 5.25
C PRO A 21 3.99 -3.89 5.83
N ARG A 22 4.20 -2.58 6.01
CA ARG A 22 3.22 -1.65 6.57
C ARG A 22 2.56 -0.78 5.50
N GLY A 23 2.76 -1.12 4.22
CA GLY A 23 2.19 -0.40 3.08
C GLY A 23 3.07 0.71 2.53
N GLU A 24 4.28 0.89 3.07
CA GLU A 24 5.30 1.74 2.47
C GLU A 24 5.67 1.22 1.07
N THR A 25 6.25 2.08 0.23
CA THR A 25 6.86 1.66 -1.05
C THR A 25 8.33 1.38 -0.83
N LEU A 26 8.79 0.20 -1.26
CA LEU A 26 10.20 -0.13 -1.39
C LEU A 26 10.57 0.00 -2.86
N ALA A 27 11.75 0.55 -3.13
CA ALA A 27 12.34 0.57 -4.46
C ALA A 27 13.81 0.18 -4.38
N VAL A 28 14.34 -0.37 -5.45
CA VAL A 28 15.78 -0.62 -5.59
C VAL A 28 16.21 -0.15 -6.96
N CYS A 29 17.34 0.54 -7.01
CA CYS A 29 18.06 0.76 -8.26
C CYS A 29 19.25 -0.17 -8.34
N ARG A 30 19.51 -0.70 -9.54
CA ARG A 30 20.68 -1.51 -9.85
C ARG A 30 21.29 -0.98 -11.15
N ILE A 31 22.59 -0.69 -11.13
CA ILE A 31 23.35 -0.15 -12.25
C ILE A 31 24.48 -1.12 -12.55
N VAL A 32 24.57 -1.61 -13.79
CA VAL A 32 25.61 -2.54 -14.24
C VAL A 32 26.32 -2.03 -15.48
N ASP A 33 27.59 -2.36 -15.63
CA ASP A 33 28.34 -2.07 -16.85
C ASP A 33 27.87 -2.95 -18.02
N VAL A 34 27.72 -2.41 -19.22
CA VAL A 34 27.28 -3.18 -20.41
C VAL A 34 28.35 -4.16 -20.89
N GLY A 35 29.62 -3.85 -20.68
CA GLY A 35 30.77 -4.59 -21.19
C GLY A 35 31.05 -5.87 -20.41
N ASP A 36 31.39 -5.75 -19.14
CA ASP A 36 31.77 -6.89 -18.29
C ASP A 36 30.65 -7.33 -17.33
N ARG A 37 29.52 -6.63 -17.33
CA ARG A 37 28.36 -6.90 -16.47
C ARG A 37 28.66 -6.76 -14.98
N GLN A 38 29.71 -6.04 -14.62
CA GLN A 38 30.01 -5.73 -13.24
C GLN A 38 28.92 -4.85 -12.64
N LEU A 39 28.52 -5.18 -11.40
CA LEU A 39 27.67 -4.31 -10.60
C LEU A 39 28.42 -3.03 -10.26
N LEU A 40 27.94 -1.90 -10.78
CA LEU A 40 28.50 -0.58 -10.56
C LEU A 40 27.90 0.08 -9.32
N ASP A 41 26.61 -0.13 -9.08
CA ASP A 41 25.90 0.38 -7.90
C ASP A 41 24.59 -0.37 -7.65
N GLU A 42 24.22 -0.48 -6.38
CA GLU A 42 22.92 -0.99 -5.94
C GLU A 42 22.47 -0.29 -4.66
N ARG A 43 21.24 0.22 -4.66
CA ARG A 43 20.71 0.91 -3.49
C ARG A 43 19.21 0.69 -3.34
N VAL A 44 18.80 0.43 -2.10
CA VAL A 44 17.39 0.26 -1.72
C VAL A 44 16.87 1.54 -1.06
N PHE A 45 15.67 1.94 -1.45
CA PHE A 45 14.94 3.10 -0.99
C PHE A 45 13.61 2.65 -0.38
N CYS A 46 13.13 3.43 0.59
CA CYS A 46 11.93 3.12 1.35
C CYS A 46 11.22 4.42 1.69
N SER A 47 9.93 4.50 1.40
CA SER A 47 9.13 5.67 1.77
C SER A 47 7.66 5.32 1.98
N GLU A 48 7.04 5.97 2.96
CA GLU A 48 5.62 5.81 3.29
C GLU A 48 4.70 6.43 2.23
N ARG A 49 5.21 7.39 1.43
CA ARG A 49 4.44 8.04 0.37
C ARG A 49 4.56 7.26 -0.92
N SER A 50 3.42 6.87 -1.49
CA SER A 50 3.36 6.13 -2.75
C SER A 50 4.18 6.81 -3.85
N GLY A 51 5.07 6.06 -4.50
CA GLY A 51 5.87 6.53 -5.63
C GLY A 51 7.13 7.33 -5.29
N THR A 52 7.28 7.82 -4.06
CA THR A 52 8.48 8.63 -3.69
C THR A 52 9.76 7.81 -3.65
N ALA A 53 9.75 6.57 -3.14
CA ALA A 53 10.92 5.70 -3.17
C ALA A 53 11.43 5.43 -4.61
N VAL A 54 10.52 5.39 -5.60
CA VAL A 54 10.88 5.23 -7.01
C VAL A 54 11.51 6.51 -7.56
N ALA A 55 11.01 7.68 -7.13
CA ALA A 55 11.60 8.96 -7.48
C ALA A 55 13.01 9.12 -6.88
N ASP A 56 13.19 8.78 -5.59
CA ASP A 56 14.51 8.80 -4.93
C ASP A 56 15.50 7.86 -5.63
N ALA A 57 15.03 6.68 -6.04
CA ALA A 57 15.84 5.72 -6.80
C ALA A 57 16.24 6.28 -8.17
N TYR A 58 15.33 7.00 -8.85
CA TYR A 58 15.61 7.66 -10.11
C TYR A 58 16.62 8.80 -9.95
N GLU A 59 16.43 9.68 -8.97
CA GLU A 59 17.35 10.79 -8.66
C GLU A 59 18.75 10.26 -8.38
N HIS A 60 18.86 9.21 -7.56
CA HIS A 60 20.13 8.57 -7.26
C HIS A 60 20.82 8.00 -8.52
N VAL A 61 20.08 7.37 -9.43
CA VAL A 61 20.64 6.88 -10.71
C VAL A 61 21.14 8.06 -11.57
N ALA A 62 20.36 9.14 -11.66
CA ALA A 62 20.74 10.32 -12.44
C ALA A 62 22.01 10.98 -11.88
N ASP A 63 22.09 11.15 -10.56
CA ASP A 63 23.26 11.71 -9.87
C ASP A 63 24.49 10.81 -10.04
N TYR A 64 24.32 9.49 -9.91
CA TYR A 64 25.40 8.52 -10.07
C TYR A 64 26.05 8.61 -11.45
N LEU A 65 25.24 8.70 -12.50
CA LEU A 65 25.69 8.78 -13.90
C LEU A 65 26.30 10.14 -14.22
N THR A 66 25.70 11.22 -13.74
CA THR A 66 26.20 12.59 -13.93
C THR A 66 27.59 12.76 -13.32
N ALA A 67 27.78 12.26 -12.09
CA ALA A 67 29.08 12.31 -11.41
C ALA A 67 30.20 11.55 -12.14
N ARG A 68 29.84 10.61 -13.02
CA ARG A 68 30.78 9.75 -13.78
C ARG A 68 30.81 10.06 -15.27
N SER A 69 30.07 11.06 -15.73
CA SER A 69 29.90 11.35 -17.17
C SER A 69 29.54 10.10 -17.98
N ALA A 70 28.67 9.25 -17.42
CA ALA A 70 28.26 7.97 -17.99
C ALA A 70 26.87 8.07 -18.64
N HIS A 71 26.54 7.10 -19.49
CA HIS A 71 25.21 6.97 -20.09
C HIS A 71 24.60 5.62 -19.73
N ALA A 72 23.30 5.57 -19.46
CA ALA A 72 22.61 4.32 -19.18
C ALA A 72 21.28 4.16 -19.93
N ASN A 73 21.02 2.93 -20.36
CA ASN A 73 19.66 2.52 -20.71
C ASN A 73 18.93 2.16 -19.41
N LEU A 74 17.84 2.85 -19.11
CA LEU A 74 17.08 2.70 -17.87
C LEU A 74 15.71 2.05 -18.11
N PHE A 75 15.43 1.00 -17.36
CA PHE A 75 14.08 0.46 -17.22
C PHE A 75 13.50 0.73 -15.83
N ILE A 76 12.27 1.25 -15.78
CA ILE A 76 11.53 1.46 -14.52
C ILE A 76 10.34 0.51 -14.51
N GLN A 77 10.25 -0.36 -13.51
CA GLN A 77 9.16 -1.33 -13.38
C GLN A 77 7.80 -0.63 -13.21
N ASN A 78 7.74 0.36 -12.32
CA ASN A 78 6.55 1.16 -12.07
C ASN A 78 6.08 1.87 -13.34
N THR A 79 4.87 1.54 -13.81
CA THR A 79 4.39 2.01 -15.11
C THR A 79 4.11 3.52 -15.13
N VAL A 80 3.66 4.09 -14.00
CA VAL A 80 3.38 5.54 -13.92
C VAL A 80 4.69 6.31 -13.99
N ALA A 81 5.68 5.93 -13.18
CA ALA A 81 7.00 6.53 -13.20
C ALA A 81 7.71 6.33 -14.54
N ARG A 82 7.61 5.13 -15.15
CA ARG A 82 8.17 4.85 -16.47
C ARG A 82 7.58 5.74 -17.56
N ARG A 83 6.26 5.96 -17.57
CA ARG A 83 5.59 6.85 -18.52
C ARG A 83 6.00 8.29 -18.33
N TRP A 84 6.05 8.76 -17.07
CA TRP A 84 6.54 10.10 -16.75
C TRP A 84 7.98 10.28 -17.24
N PHE A 85 8.87 9.34 -16.93
CA PHE A 85 10.27 9.34 -17.36
C PHE A 85 10.40 9.38 -18.89
N ALA A 86 9.67 8.52 -19.61
CA ALA A 86 9.73 8.46 -21.08
C ALA A 86 9.21 9.72 -21.78
N ALA A 87 8.42 10.56 -21.09
CA ALA A 87 7.94 11.83 -21.61
C ALA A 87 8.94 12.99 -21.41
N GLN A 88 10.02 12.78 -20.66
CA GLN A 88 11.05 13.79 -20.42
C GLN A 88 12.24 13.59 -21.38
N THR A 89 13.00 14.66 -21.62
CA THR A 89 14.30 14.58 -22.29
C THR A 89 15.39 14.44 -21.23
N HIS A 90 16.26 13.44 -21.37
CA HIS A 90 17.35 13.18 -20.44
C HIS A 90 18.68 13.21 -21.17
N TRP A 91 19.71 13.76 -20.53
CA TRP A 91 21.04 13.87 -21.14
C TRP A 91 21.85 12.58 -21.02
N HIS A 92 21.73 11.88 -19.88
CA HIS A 92 22.52 10.69 -19.53
C HIS A 92 21.70 9.39 -19.50
N LEU A 93 20.40 9.45 -19.79
CA LEU A 93 19.48 8.33 -19.67
C LEU A 93 18.67 8.11 -20.93
N SER A 94 18.55 6.85 -21.35
CA SER A 94 17.71 6.45 -22.47
C SER A 94 16.67 5.42 -21.99
N PRO A 95 15.40 5.50 -22.41
CA PRO A 95 14.42 4.47 -22.08
C PRO A 95 14.83 3.11 -22.65
N ALA A 96 14.86 2.09 -21.79
CA ALA A 96 15.09 0.72 -22.18
C ALA A 96 13.77 -0.04 -22.39
N ALA A 97 13.80 -1.05 -23.27
CA ALA A 97 12.71 -2.01 -23.44
C ALA A 97 13.09 -3.36 -22.82
N LEU A 98 12.11 -4.09 -22.26
CA LEU A 98 12.32 -5.43 -21.72
C LEU A 98 12.59 -6.51 -22.77
N SER A 99 12.50 -6.16 -24.06
CA SER A 99 12.91 -7.05 -25.15
C SER A 99 14.43 -7.26 -25.18
N ASP A 100 15.24 -6.43 -24.52
CA ASP A 100 16.66 -6.69 -24.31
C ASP A 100 16.83 -7.69 -23.15
N SER A 101 17.35 -8.88 -23.46
CA SER A 101 17.56 -9.95 -22.46
C SER A 101 18.47 -9.51 -21.32
N ARG A 102 19.47 -8.66 -21.58
CA ARG A 102 20.36 -8.14 -20.54
C ARG A 102 19.61 -7.22 -19.58
N MET A 103 18.70 -6.39 -20.09
CA MET A 103 17.87 -5.53 -19.24
C MET A 103 16.91 -6.36 -18.38
N ASN A 104 16.34 -7.43 -18.95
CA ASN A 104 15.48 -8.34 -18.20
C ASN A 104 16.25 -9.01 -17.04
N GLU A 105 17.50 -9.43 -17.27
CA GLU A 105 18.36 -9.99 -16.23
C GLU A 105 18.68 -8.98 -15.11
N VAL A 106 19.01 -7.73 -15.46
CA VAL A 106 19.27 -6.66 -14.47
C VAL A 106 18.01 -6.35 -13.64
N LEU A 107 16.83 -6.34 -14.26
CA LEU A 107 15.57 -6.18 -13.55
C LEU A 107 15.27 -7.36 -12.63
N ALA A 108 15.49 -8.60 -13.08
CA ALA A 108 15.27 -9.80 -12.27
C ALA A 108 16.17 -9.81 -11.02
N ASP A 109 17.45 -9.46 -11.17
CA ASP A 109 18.37 -9.28 -10.04
C ASP A 109 17.86 -8.21 -9.06
N ALA A 110 17.45 -7.06 -9.58
CA ALA A 110 16.89 -5.98 -8.77
C ALA A 110 15.63 -6.45 -8.00
N GLN A 111 14.72 -7.18 -8.65
CA GLN A 111 13.55 -7.77 -8.01
C GLN A 111 13.95 -8.78 -6.91
N GLN A 112 14.99 -9.58 -7.12
CA GLN A 112 15.49 -10.52 -6.12
C GLN A 112 16.06 -9.81 -4.90
N THR A 113 16.87 -8.76 -5.08
CA THR A 113 17.38 -7.91 -4.01
C THR A 113 16.21 -7.30 -3.23
N LEU A 114 15.22 -6.75 -3.94
CA LEU A 114 14.06 -6.13 -3.32
C LEU A 114 13.23 -7.14 -2.51
N ALA A 115 13.05 -8.35 -3.03
CA ALA A 115 12.33 -9.42 -2.34
C ALA A 115 13.07 -9.92 -1.09
N ALA A 116 14.41 -9.95 -1.10
CA ALA A 116 15.20 -10.26 0.08
C ALA A 116 15.08 -9.15 1.13
N HIS A 117 15.17 -7.89 0.72
CA HIS A 117 15.00 -6.75 1.62
C HIS A 117 13.59 -6.69 2.23
N ALA A 118 12.56 -6.91 1.41
CA ALA A 118 11.18 -6.97 1.86
C ALA A 118 10.96 -8.08 2.90
N ARG A 119 11.56 -9.27 2.71
CA ARG A 119 11.52 -10.37 3.70
C ARG A 119 12.16 -9.97 5.03
N THR A 120 13.35 -9.38 5.01
CA THR A 120 14.02 -8.91 6.24
C THR A 120 13.20 -7.85 6.96
N ARG A 121 12.65 -6.87 6.24
CA ARG A 121 11.77 -5.85 6.81
C ARG A 121 10.49 -6.45 7.37
N HIS A 122 9.87 -7.38 6.65
CA HIS A 122 8.65 -8.04 7.08
C HIS A 122 8.85 -8.82 8.40
N ALA A 123 9.97 -9.52 8.52
CA ALA A 123 10.33 -10.22 9.77
C ALA A 123 10.50 -9.26 10.96
N ALA A 124 11.08 -8.08 10.74
CA ALA A 124 11.30 -7.08 11.79
C ALA A 124 10.08 -6.17 12.06
N ALA A 125 9.15 -6.07 11.11
CA ALA A 125 8.04 -5.13 11.19
C ALA A 125 6.95 -5.58 12.18
N LYS A 126 6.47 -4.62 12.96
CA LYS A 126 5.19 -4.75 13.66
C LYS A 126 4.04 -4.66 12.63
N PRO A 127 2.93 -5.38 12.84
CA PRO A 127 1.75 -5.24 11.99
C PRO A 127 1.25 -3.81 11.97
N LEU A 128 0.79 -3.35 10.81
CA LEU A 128 0.03 -2.10 10.71
C LEU A 128 -1.31 -2.27 11.43
N ARG A 129 -1.55 -1.48 12.48
CA ARG A 129 -2.84 -1.46 13.19
C ARG A 129 -3.88 -0.73 12.36
N VAL A 130 -5.04 -1.36 12.18
CA VAL A 130 -6.17 -0.83 11.42
C VAL A 130 -7.45 -1.09 12.20
N ALA A 131 -8.18 -0.03 12.56
CA ALA A 131 -9.52 -0.18 13.11
C ALA A 131 -10.56 -0.16 12.00
N THR A 132 -11.60 -0.96 12.16
CA THR A 132 -12.75 -1.05 11.25
C THR A 132 -14.04 -0.98 12.05
N ASP A 133 -15.03 -0.27 11.53
CA ASP A 133 -16.35 -0.19 12.16
C ASP A 133 -17.47 -0.02 11.12
N ALA A 134 -18.69 -0.37 11.50
CA ALA A 134 -19.89 -0.09 10.75
C ALA A 134 -21.01 0.57 11.59
N SER A 135 -21.76 1.46 10.94
CA SER A 135 -22.93 2.11 11.52
C SER A 135 -24.16 1.89 10.67
N SER A 136 -25.18 1.28 11.26
CA SER A 136 -26.51 1.13 10.65
C SER A 136 -27.57 1.85 11.47
N ARG A 137 -28.70 2.20 10.84
CA ARG A 137 -29.88 2.69 11.53
C ARG A 137 -30.85 1.54 11.73
N ILE A 138 -31.33 1.36 12.96
CA ILE A 138 -32.34 0.34 13.27
C ILE A 138 -33.57 0.57 12.37
N GLY A 139 -34.02 -0.49 11.71
CA GLY A 139 -35.22 -0.47 10.86
C GLY A 139 -35.04 0.21 9.49
N SER A 140 -33.81 0.55 9.09
CA SER A 140 -33.53 1.09 7.75
C SER A 140 -32.48 0.24 7.03
N PRO A 141 -32.62 -0.02 5.73
CA PRO A 141 -31.56 -0.65 4.97
C PRO A 141 -30.35 0.28 4.87
N GLY A 142 -29.18 -0.34 4.77
CA GLY A 142 -27.92 0.32 4.52
C GLY A 142 -27.11 0.67 5.76
N ALA A 143 -25.80 0.78 5.55
CA ALA A 143 -24.83 1.03 6.61
C ALA A 143 -23.69 1.91 6.10
N GLY A 144 -23.22 2.83 6.95
CA GLY A 144 -21.91 3.43 6.80
C GLY A 144 -20.84 2.45 7.27
N ILE A 145 -19.74 2.33 6.52
CA ILE A 145 -18.58 1.51 6.88
C ILE A 145 -17.33 2.37 6.84
N ALA A 146 -16.36 2.08 7.69
CA ALA A 146 -15.09 2.78 7.70
C ALA A 146 -13.93 1.90 8.14
N PHE A 147 -12.73 2.31 7.71
CA PHE A 147 -11.49 1.89 8.35
C PHE A 147 -10.57 3.10 8.54
N VAL A 148 -9.69 3.01 9.54
CA VAL A 148 -8.59 3.95 9.77
C VAL A 148 -7.35 3.21 10.27
N THR A 149 -6.19 3.58 9.74
CA THR A 149 -4.87 3.07 10.18
C THR A 149 -4.32 3.91 11.32
N GLU A 150 -3.40 3.38 12.11
CA GLU A 150 -2.66 4.14 13.14
C GLU A 150 -1.92 5.39 12.61
N HIS A 151 -1.70 5.50 11.30
CA HIS A 151 -1.10 6.67 10.65
C HIS A 151 -2.14 7.65 10.06
N GLY A 152 -3.43 7.47 10.35
CA GLY A 152 -4.51 8.34 9.89
C GLY A 152 -4.98 8.12 8.45
N SER A 153 -4.39 7.18 7.69
CA SER A 153 -4.97 6.76 6.41
C SER A 153 -6.33 6.10 6.65
N CYS A 154 -7.38 6.57 5.96
CA CYS A 154 -8.73 6.10 6.19
C CYS A 154 -9.53 5.98 4.89
N ARG A 155 -10.63 5.24 4.95
CA ARG A 155 -11.69 5.27 3.94
C ARG A 155 -13.03 5.08 4.61
N GLN A 156 -14.05 5.74 4.08
CA GLN A 156 -15.43 5.57 4.52
C GLN A 156 -16.35 5.44 3.30
N ALA A 157 -17.44 4.70 3.43
CA ALA A 157 -18.44 4.52 2.38
C ALA A 157 -19.82 4.24 2.98
N TYR A 158 -20.88 4.51 2.22
CA TYR A 158 -22.23 4.08 2.54
C TYR A 158 -22.64 2.95 1.59
N LEU A 159 -23.18 1.87 2.15
CA LEU A 159 -23.63 0.69 1.42
C LEU A 159 -25.14 0.55 1.58
N GLU A 160 -25.91 0.87 0.54
CA GLU A 160 -27.39 0.81 0.55
C GLU A 160 -27.95 -0.62 0.70
N SER A 161 -27.25 -1.62 0.14
CA SER A 161 -27.75 -3.00 -0.01
C SER A 161 -27.37 -3.95 1.13
N VAL A 162 -26.90 -3.40 2.26
CA VAL A 162 -26.54 -4.15 3.46
C VAL A 162 -27.70 -4.10 4.46
N HIS A 163 -28.15 -5.26 4.90
CA HIS A 163 -29.33 -5.41 5.76
C HIS A 163 -29.00 -5.93 7.16
N SER A 164 -27.72 -6.21 7.43
CA SER A 164 -27.23 -6.74 8.70
C SER A 164 -26.02 -5.93 9.12
N ILE A 165 -26.00 -5.51 10.39
CA ILE A 165 -24.83 -4.84 10.97
C ILE A 165 -23.59 -5.74 10.87
N ASN A 166 -23.73 -7.05 11.11
CA ASN A 166 -22.60 -7.97 11.05
C ASN A 166 -22.03 -8.11 9.62
N ASP A 167 -22.89 -8.06 8.59
CA ASP A 167 -22.40 -8.03 7.21
C ASP A 167 -21.70 -6.69 6.93
N ALA A 168 -22.19 -5.57 7.47
CA ALA A 168 -21.55 -4.26 7.33
C ALA A 168 -20.16 -4.21 7.98
N GLU A 169 -20.00 -4.79 9.18
CA GLU A 169 -18.71 -4.94 9.86
C GLU A 169 -17.69 -5.71 8.99
N LEU A 170 -18.13 -6.83 8.40
CA LEU A 170 -17.28 -7.61 7.50
C LEU A 170 -16.96 -6.85 6.20
N GLU A 171 -17.90 -6.06 5.65
CA GLU A 171 -17.64 -5.19 4.49
C GLU A 171 -16.63 -4.08 4.83
N ALA A 172 -16.62 -3.56 6.06
CA ALA A 172 -15.60 -2.62 6.54
C ALA A 172 -14.20 -3.27 6.54
N ILE A 173 -14.10 -4.50 7.02
CA ILE A 173 -12.86 -5.31 6.98
C ILE A 173 -12.44 -5.61 5.55
N GLU A 174 -13.36 -6.03 4.68
CA GLU A 174 -13.08 -6.24 3.25
C GLU A 174 -12.58 -4.95 2.59
N MET A 175 -13.18 -3.80 2.89
CA MET A 175 -12.77 -2.50 2.37
C MET A 175 -11.34 -2.14 2.79
N ALA A 176 -10.97 -2.37 4.05
CA ALA A 176 -9.61 -2.18 4.54
C ALA A 176 -8.62 -3.07 3.78
N LEU A 177 -8.92 -4.37 3.67
CA LEU A 177 -8.06 -5.35 3.01
C LEU A 177 -7.90 -5.11 1.50
N ARG A 178 -8.92 -4.58 0.81
CA ARG A 178 -8.83 -4.20 -0.61
C ARG A 178 -8.01 -2.93 -0.82
N THR A 179 -8.13 -1.98 0.11
CA THR A 179 -7.53 -0.66 -0.04
C THR A 179 -6.06 -0.66 0.36
N LEU A 180 -5.71 -1.30 1.48
CA LEU A 180 -4.37 -1.31 2.04
C LEU A 180 -3.47 -2.32 1.35
N LYS A 181 -2.26 -1.88 1.00
CA LYS A 181 -1.21 -2.71 0.37
C LYS A 181 -0.21 -3.33 1.35
N ALA A 182 -0.35 -3.01 2.64
CA ALA A 182 0.42 -3.63 3.70
C ALA A 182 0.32 -5.17 3.61
N THR A 183 1.43 -5.85 3.84
CA THR A 183 1.47 -7.32 3.89
C THR A 183 1.37 -7.86 5.31
N LYS A 184 1.50 -7.01 6.33
CA LYS A 184 1.36 -7.36 7.74
C LYS A 184 0.36 -6.45 8.42
N LEU A 185 -0.82 -6.97 8.77
CA LEU A 185 -1.92 -6.19 9.34
C LEU A 185 -2.43 -6.79 10.65
N LEU A 186 -2.77 -5.91 11.57
CA LEU A 186 -3.60 -6.21 12.73
C LEU A 186 -4.90 -5.41 12.58
N ILE A 187 -5.98 -6.11 12.20
CA ILE A 187 -7.32 -5.52 12.17
C ILE A 187 -7.89 -5.58 13.58
N VAL A 188 -8.29 -4.43 14.12
CA VAL A 188 -9.04 -4.33 15.37
C VAL A 188 -10.48 -3.97 15.08
N THR A 189 -11.41 -4.67 15.72
CA THR A 189 -12.86 -4.46 15.58
C THR A 189 -13.52 -4.72 16.93
N ASP A 190 -14.59 -3.99 17.25
CA ASP A 190 -15.40 -4.28 18.44
C ASP A 190 -16.54 -5.27 18.17
N SER A 191 -16.70 -5.72 16.91
CA SER A 191 -17.59 -6.80 16.54
C SER A 191 -16.99 -8.18 16.84
N LEU A 192 -17.30 -8.69 18.04
CA LEU A 192 -16.87 -10.03 18.47
C LEU A 192 -17.30 -11.12 17.49
N VAL A 193 -18.48 -10.97 16.87
CA VAL A 193 -19.03 -11.94 15.90
C VAL A 193 -18.18 -11.97 14.63
N SER A 194 -17.88 -10.81 14.05
CA SER A 194 -17.02 -10.71 12.86
C SER A 194 -15.62 -11.26 13.13
N ALA A 195 -15.05 -10.94 14.28
CA ALA A 195 -13.73 -11.44 14.67
C ALA A 195 -13.71 -12.97 14.80
N ARG A 196 -14.74 -13.57 15.43
CA ARG A 196 -14.89 -15.03 15.54
C ARG A 196 -15.09 -15.71 14.19
N TRP A 197 -15.90 -15.13 13.30
CA TRP A 197 -16.11 -15.69 11.96
C TRP A 197 -14.84 -15.70 11.12
N ILE A 198 -14.07 -14.61 11.14
CA ILE A 198 -12.81 -14.53 10.39
C ILE A 198 -11.77 -15.50 10.95
N ARG A 199 -11.75 -15.74 12.26
CA ARG A 199 -10.86 -16.76 12.85
C ARG A 199 -11.35 -18.19 12.68
N GLY A 200 -12.50 -18.42 12.04
CA GLY A 200 -13.09 -19.74 11.85
C GLY A 200 -13.63 -20.37 13.15
N GLU A 201 -13.87 -19.56 14.18
CA GLU A 201 -14.30 -20.01 15.51
C GLU A 201 -15.83 -20.21 15.60
N SER A 202 -16.57 -19.84 14.56
CA SER A 202 -18.03 -19.98 14.52
C SER A 202 -18.56 -20.08 13.09
N THR A 203 -19.78 -20.60 12.94
CA THR A 203 -20.43 -20.76 11.64
C THR A 203 -21.05 -19.45 11.15
N PRO A 204 -20.90 -19.11 9.86
CA PRO A 204 -21.52 -17.91 9.29
C PRO A 204 -23.04 -17.93 9.44
N ALA A 205 -23.64 -16.78 9.76
CA ALA A 205 -25.09 -16.69 9.94
C ALA A 205 -25.91 -16.89 8.65
N SER A 206 -25.28 -16.74 7.47
CA SER A 206 -25.95 -16.88 6.18
C SER A 206 -24.98 -17.25 5.05
N SER A 207 -25.53 -17.68 3.91
CA SER A 207 -24.72 -17.91 2.70
C SER A 207 -24.08 -16.63 2.16
N ARG A 208 -24.72 -15.46 2.37
CA ARG A 208 -24.15 -14.15 2.02
C ARG A 208 -22.92 -13.85 2.87
N THR A 209 -23.04 -13.99 4.18
CA THR A 209 -21.94 -13.83 5.13
C THR A 209 -20.80 -14.80 4.80
N GLY A 210 -21.11 -16.07 4.48
CA GLY A 210 -20.11 -17.06 4.04
C GLY A 210 -19.33 -16.62 2.79
N ARG A 211 -20.02 -16.09 1.76
CA ARG A 211 -19.34 -15.55 0.57
C ARG A 211 -18.43 -14.36 0.88
N LEU A 212 -18.88 -13.47 1.76
CA LEU A 212 -18.09 -12.32 2.21
C LEU A 212 -16.81 -12.76 2.94
N LEU A 213 -16.92 -13.74 3.86
CA LEU A 213 -15.76 -14.34 4.52
C LEU A 213 -14.81 -15.00 3.51
N THR A 214 -15.31 -15.71 2.50
CA THR A 214 -14.45 -16.26 1.43
C THR A 214 -13.66 -15.16 0.71
N ARG A 215 -14.29 -14.01 0.42
CA ARG A 215 -13.58 -12.86 -0.18
C ARG A 215 -12.51 -12.30 0.76
N ILE A 216 -12.82 -12.13 2.03
CA ILE A 216 -11.88 -11.67 3.06
C ILE A 216 -10.67 -12.61 3.15
N HIS A 217 -10.89 -13.92 3.26
CA HIS A 217 -9.81 -14.91 3.29
C HIS A 217 -8.96 -14.89 2.03
N ARG A 218 -9.59 -14.75 0.85
CA ARG A 218 -8.85 -14.63 -0.41
C ARG A 218 -7.96 -13.39 -0.46
N LEU A 219 -8.46 -12.26 0.04
CA LEU A 219 -7.67 -11.03 0.14
C LEU A 219 -6.54 -11.17 1.16
N ALA A 220 -6.74 -11.95 2.22
CA ALA A 220 -5.74 -12.17 3.26
C ALA A 220 -4.70 -13.25 2.92
N ALA A 221 -4.95 -14.09 1.90
CA ALA A 221 -4.17 -15.32 1.64
C ALA A 221 -2.66 -15.11 1.51
N ASP A 222 -2.22 -14.04 0.84
CA ASP A 222 -0.80 -13.73 0.60
C ASP A 222 -0.24 -12.71 1.61
N ARG A 223 -0.90 -12.56 2.77
CA ARG A 223 -0.58 -11.55 3.79
C ARG A 223 -0.65 -12.13 5.19
N GLU A 224 0.15 -11.59 6.10
CA GLU A 224 0.04 -11.86 7.54
C GLU A 224 -1.04 -10.94 8.12
N VAL A 225 -2.30 -11.39 8.06
CA VAL A 225 -3.46 -10.66 8.60
C VAL A 225 -3.94 -11.34 9.88
N SER A 226 -4.00 -10.57 10.96
CA SER A 226 -4.62 -10.97 12.22
C SER A 226 -5.84 -10.10 12.51
N VAL A 227 -6.84 -10.67 13.19
CA VAL A 227 -8.04 -9.96 13.62
C VAL A 227 -8.21 -10.10 15.13
N GLU A 228 -8.16 -8.98 15.83
CA GLU A 228 -8.33 -8.88 17.27
C GLU A 228 -9.66 -8.22 17.60
N TRP A 229 -10.38 -8.81 18.55
CA TRP A 229 -11.56 -8.19 19.11
C TRP A 229 -11.15 -7.31 20.28
N ILE A 230 -11.62 -6.07 20.28
CA ILE A 230 -11.47 -5.14 21.40
C ILE A 230 -12.84 -4.79 21.95
N LYS A 231 -12.90 -4.37 23.20
CA LYS A 231 -14.15 -3.91 23.79
C LYS A 231 -14.52 -2.55 23.19
N GLY A 232 -15.71 -2.45 22.59
CA GLY A 232 -16.25 -1.19 22.09
C GLY A 232 -16.43 -0.15 23.22
N HIS A 233 -16.27 1.13 22.88
CA HIS A 233 -16.38 2.26 23.81
C HIS A 233 -15.49 2.18 25.05
N ALA A 234 -14.31 1.57 24.91
CA ALA A 234 -13.33 1.42 25.99
C ALA A 234 -12.21 2.48 25.97
N GLY A 235 -12.34 3.55 25.18
CA GLY A 235 -11.32 4.60 25.09
C GLY A 235 -10.17 4.30 24.13
N ASP A 236 -10.28 3.32 23.22
CA ASP A 236 -9.28 3.11 22.16
C ASP A 236 -9.44 4.18 21.07
N PRO A 237 -8.49 5.12 20.91
CA PRO A 237 -8.68 6.26 20.01
C PRO A 237 -8.85 5.84 18.55
N LEU A 238 -8.22 4.73 18.14
CA LEU A 238 -8.27 4.26 16.76
C LEU A 238 -9.66 3.66 16.45
N ASN A 239 -10.21 2.86 17.35
CA ASN A 239 -11.56 2.31 17.23
C ASN A 239 -12.64 3.39 17.28
N GLU A 240 -12.52 4.33 18.21
CA GLU A 240 -13.46 5.45 18.30
C GLU A 240 -13.44 6.32 17.03
N THR A 241 -12.27 6.47 16.41
CA THR A 241 -12.13 7.15 15.13
C THR A 241 -12.83 6.39 14.01
N ALA A 242 -12.65 5.05 13.91
CA ALA A 242 -13.36 4.23 12.94
C ALA A 242 -14.89 4.37 13.09
N ASP A 243 -15.38 4.35 14.32
CA ASP A 243 -16.80 4.47 14.65
C ASP A 243 -17.38 5.85 14.31
N ARG A 244 -16.63 6.92 14.57
CA ARG A 244 -16.99 8.28 14.11
C ARG A 244 -17.05 8.37 12.59
N LEU A 245 -16.09 7.78 11.87
CA LEU A 245 -16.07 7.77 10.40
C LEU A 245 -17.25 6.97 9.81
N ALA A 246 -17.55 5.79 10.36
CA ALA A 246 -18.67 4.96 9.91
C ALA A 246 -20.02 5.67 10.13
N ARG A 247 -20.21 6.29 11.31
CA ARG A 247 -21.39 7.13 11.59
C ARG A 247 -21.48 8.34 10.67
N ALA A 248 -20.36 9.01 10.39
CA ALA A 248 -20.32 10.13 9.47
C ALA A 248 -20.76 9.69 8.06
N ALA A 249 -20.24 8.57 7.55
CA ALA A 249 -20.62 8.04 6.24
C ALA A 249 -22.14 7.77 6.14
N ARG A 250 -22.73 7.12 7.14
CA ARG A 250 -24.19 6.89 7.19
C ARG A 250 -24.97 8.20 7.23
N ARG A 251 -24.63 9.12 8.14
CA ARG A 251 -25.38 10.37 8.32
C ARG A 251 -25.25 11.30 7.10
N ASN A 252 -24.09 11.32 6.47
CA ASN A 252 -23.86 12.11 5.26
C ASN A 252 -24.72 11.60 4.09
N ALA A 253 -24.90 10.28 3.97
CA ALA A 253 -25.82 9.69 3.00
C ALA A 253 -27.28 10.04 3.32
N ASP A 254 -27.70 9.86 4.57
CA ASP A 254 -29.07 10.18 5.01
C ASP A 254 -29.45 11.65 4.77
N ALA A 255 -28.49 12.57 4.97
CA ALA A 255 -28.69 14.02 4.84
C ALA A 255 -28.28 14.59 3.46
N ASN A 256 -27.87 13.73 2.51
CA ASN A 256 -27.40 14.12 1.18
C ASN A 256 -26.33 15.23 1.20
N VAL A 257 -25.36 15.09 2.10
CA VAL A 257 -24.30 16.10 2.35
C VAL A 257 -23.34 16.17 1.15
N SER A 258 -22.92 17.38 0.77
CA SER A 258 -21.98 17.60 -0.35
C SER A 258 -20.60 16.98 -0.06
N ARG A 259 -19.89 16.54 -1.10
CA ARG A 259 -18.55 15.91 -0.95
C ARG A 259 -17.56 16.78 -0.18
N GLU A 260 -17.57 18.09 -0.43
CA GLU A 260 -16.70 19.05 0.25
C GLU A 260 -16.92 19.05 1.77
N VAL A 261 -18.18 19.08 2.21
CA VAL A 261 -18.52 19.02 3.64
C VAL A 261 -18.18 17.65 4.22
N GLN A 262 -18.40 16.56 3.47
CA GLN A 262 -17.99 15.22 3.89
C GLN A 262 -16.47 15.13 4.12
N ASP A 263 -15.68 15.74 3.23
CA ASP A 263 -14.23 15.81 3.37
C ASP A 263 -13.80 16.64 4.58
N GLN A 264 -14.47 17.76 4.85
CA GLN A 264 -14.19 18.56 6.03
C GLN A 264 -14.53 17.83 7.34
N ILE A 265 -15.67 17.12 7.39
CA ILE A 265 -16.03 16.26 8.53
C ILE A 265 -14.97 15.18 8.75
N ARG A 266 -14.55 14.49 7.67
CA ARG A 266 -13.51 13.46 7.73
C ARG A 266 -12.19 14.02 8.23
N CYS A 267 -11.73 15.16 7.71
CA CYS A 267 -10.51 15.82 8.17
C CYS A 267 -10.57 16.21 9.64
N SER A 268 -11.71 16.72 10.12
CA SER A 268 -11.89 17.04 11.54
C SER A 268 -11.82 15.79 12.43
N ILE A 269 -12.41 14.67 12.00
CA ILE A 269 -12.33 13.40 12.76
C ILE A 269 -10.87 12.90 12.82
N LEU A 270 -10.14 12.96 11.72
CA LEU A 270 -8.74 12.52 11.68
C LEU A 270 -7.79 13.42 12.49
N HIS A 271 -8.07 14.73 12.55
CA HIS A 271 -7.30 15.65 13.39
C HIS A 271 -7.36 15.24 14.87
N ASP A 272 -8.52 14.80 15.35
CA ASP A 272 -8.67 14.35 16.75
C ASP A 272 -7.86 13.08 17.04
N LEU A 273 -7.75 12.15 16.08
CA LEU A 273 -6.90 10.96 16.22
C LEU A 273 -5.42 11.34 16.37
N GLN A 274 -4.97 12.39 15.67
CA GLN A 274 -3.58 12.86 15.74
C GLN A 274 -3.29 13.64 17.04
N ALA A 275 -4.32 14.13 17.73
CA ALA A 275 -4.22 14.89 18.96
C ALA A 275 -4.35 14.04 20.24
N ALA A 276 -4.72 12.76 20.10
CA ALA A 276 -4.89 11.79 21.19
C ALA A 276 -3.61 11.02 21.51
#